data_AF-J4UJN4-F1
#
_entry.id   AF-J4UJN4-F1
#
_cell.length_a   1.000
_cell.length_b   1.000
_cell.length_c   1.000
_cell.angle_alpha   90.00
_cell.angle_beta   90.00
_cell.angle_gamma   90.00
#
_symmetry.space_group_name_H-M   'P 1'
#
loop_
_entity.id
_entity.type
_entity.pdbx_description
1 polymer ?
#
loop_
_entity_poly.entity_id
_entity_poly.type
_entity_poly.pdbx_seq_one_letter_code
_entity_poly.pdbx_strand_id
1 'polypeptide(L)'
;MAWRPRLRPTSYPSPAFIIVARLSASSPRHQLRKSTNNTVKMPTYIVTLKDDASPEQVKEAKDKCIEQGGKIIHEYDIIRGFSVSYPEDAITTLESNPHVKAVEPDGVATIQ
;
A
#
# COMPACT_ATOMS: atom_id res chain seq x y z
N MET A 1 65.78 42.05 10.74
CA MET A 1 64.64 42.61 11.49
C MET A 1 64.17 41.59 12.51
N ALA A 2 64.46 41.84 13.79
CA ALA A 2 64.00 41.03 14.91
C ALA A 2 62.77 41.71 15.54
N TRP A 3 61.69 40.97 15.78
CA TRP A 3 60.59 41.42 16.62
C TRP A 3 60.33 40.38 17.70
N ARG A 4 60.55 40.80 18.95
CA ARG A 4 60.29 40.03 20.18
C ARG A 4 58.92 40.43 20.76
N PRO A 5 58.25 39.51 21.49
CA PRO A 5 56.89 39.66 21.98
C PRO A 5 56.85 40.39 23.33
N ARG A 6 55.68 40.90 23.75
CA ARG A 6 55.22 40.86 25.16
C ARG A 6 53.80 41.42 25.36
N LEU A 7 53.00 40.56 25.97
CA LEU A 7 52.05 40.77 27.09
C LEU A 7 50.81 41.65 26.88
N ARG A 8 49.67 40.99 27.15
CA ARG A 8 48.33 41.55 27.37
C ARG A 8 48.32 42.51 28.56
N PRO A 9 47.43 43.52 28.53
CA PRO A 9 46.77 44.02 29.71
C PRO A 9 45.33 43.48 29.81
N THR A 10 44.98 43.22 31.05
CA THR A 10 43.71 42.75 31.59
C THR A 10 42.57 43.74 31.37
N SER A 11 41.39 43.25 30.97
CA SER A 11 40.13 43.96 31.14
C SER A 11 39.08 42.94 31.59
N TYR A 12 38.72 43.00 32.88
CA TYR A 12 37.58 42.29 33.43
C TYR A 12 36.30 42.95 32.92
N PRO A 13 35.30 42.18 32.43
CA PRO A 13 33.92 42.63 32.50
C PRO A 13 33.25 42.15 33.79
N SER A 14 32.52 43.09 34.38
CA SER A 14 31.67 43.06 35.58
C SER A 14 30.70 41.87 35.69
N PRO A 15 30.15 41.59 36.89
CA PRO A 15 29.22 40.49 37.14
C PRO A 15 27.81 40.87 36.67
N ALA A 16 27.24 40.09 35.76
CA ALA A 16 25.82 40.18 35.42
C ALA A 16 25.22 38.78 35.37
N PHE A 17 24.45 38.48 36.42
CA PHE A 17 23.39 37.48 36.43
C PHE A 17 22.52 37.62 35.17
N ILE A 18 22.36 36.56 34.38
CA ILE A 18 21.07 36.24 33.74
C ILE A 18 20.84 34.73 33.80
N ILE A 19 19.92 34.37 34.68
CA ILE A 19 19.15 33.14 34.71
C ILE A 19 18.29 33.09 33.45
N VAL A 20 18.43 32.08 32.60
CA VAL A 20 17.36 31.14 32.20
C VAL A 20 17.90 30.18 31.14
N ALA A 21 18.23 28.95 31.55
CA ALA A 21 18.21 27.81 30.66
C ALA A 21 16.73 27.49 30.37
N ARG A 22 16.15 28.08 29.31
CA ARG A 22 14.94 27.50 28.72
C ARG A 22 15.40 26.44 27.74
N LEU A 23 15.56 25.21 28.23
CA LEU A 23 15.52 24.03 27.38
C LEU A 23 14.16 24.06 26.66
N SER A 24 14.15 24.59 25.43
CA SER A 24 13.07 24.29 24.50
C SER A 24 13.29 22.86 24.06
N ALA A 25 12.82 21.92 24.89
CA ALA A 25 12.63 20.56 24.49
C ALA A 25 11.58 20.57 23.36
N SER A 26 12.02 20.71 22.12
CA SER A 26 11.25 20.29 20.96
C SER A 26 11.17 18.78 21.03
N SER A 27 10.23 18.31 21.84
CA SER A 27 9.78 16.93 21.85
C SER A 27 9.58 16.53 20.39
N PRO A 28 10.23 15.47 19.88
CA PRO A 28 9.82 14.89 18.63
C PRO A 28 8.37 14.50 18.87
N ARG A 29 7.44 15.28 18.31
CA ARG A 29 6.04 14.91 18.24
C ARG A 29 6.10 13.58 17.52
N HIS A 30 6.03 12.51 18.29
CA HIS A 30 5.89 11.15 17.78
C HIS A 30 4.60 11.24 17.00
N GLN A 31 4.74 11.56 15.72
CA GLN A 31 3.66 11.44 14.77
C GLN A 31 3.34 9.97 14.91
N LEU A 32 2.20 9.66 15.53
CA LEU A 32 1.56 8.39 15.35
C LEU A 32 1.47 8.27 13.83
N ARG A 33 2.46 7.59 13.24
CA ARG A 33 2.31 6.98 11.93
C ARG A 33 1.06 6.15 12.17
N LYS A 34 -0.06 6.57 11.59
CA LYS A 34 -1.24 5.74 11.52
C LYS A 34 -0.72 4.47 10.88
N SER A 35 -0.50 3.44 11.70
CA SER A 35 -0.22 2.11 11.21
C SER A 35 -1.56 1.69 10.64
N THR A 36 -1.83 2.12 9.40
CA THR A 36 -2.77 1.42 8.56
C THR A 36 -2.17 0.03 8.48
N ASN A 37 -2.66 -0.88 9.33
CA ASN A 37 -2.57 -2.30 9.06
C ASN A 37 -3.30 -2.48 7.74
N ASN A 38 -2.60 -2.20 6.63
CA ASN A 38 -3.03 -2.55 5.31
C ASN A 38 -2.77 -4.05 5.22
N THR A 39 -3.56 -4.82 5.97
CA THR A 39 -3.76 -6.23 5.66
C THR A 39 -4.34 -6.18 4.27
N VAL A 40 -3.50 -6.44 3.26
CA VAL A 40 -3.93 -6.50 1.87
C VAL A 40 -4.97 -7.61 1.83
N LYS A 41 -6.24 -7.21 1.91
CA LYS A 41 -7.34 -8.12 1.70
C LYS A 41 -7.23 -8.51 0.24
N MET A 42 -7.10 -9.81 0.02
CA MET A 42 -7.08 -10.43 -1.30
C MET A 42 -8.44 -11.11 -1.51
N PRO A 43 -9.54 -10.35 -1.69
CA PRO A 43 -10.83 -10.94 -1.97
C PRO A 43 -10.76 -11.83 -3.21
N THR A 44 -11.53 -12.90 -3.14
CA THR A 44 -11.71 -13.85 -4.22
C THR A 44 -13.00 -13.52 -4.96
N TYR A 45 -12.97 -13.63 -6.28
CA TYR A 45 -14.10 -13.39 -7.16
C TYR A 45 -14.32 -14.59 -8.06
N ILE A 46 -15.58 -14.90 -8.34
CA ILE A 46 -15.97 -15.85 -9.36
C ILE A 46 -16.33 -15.04 -10.61
N VAL A 47 -15.54 -15.24 -11.67
CA VAL A 47 -15.75 -14.63 -12.98
C VAL A 47 -16.40 -15.66 -13.88
N THR A 48 -17.63 -15.37 -14.29
CA THR A 48 -18.38 -16.22 -15.21
C THR A 48 -18.38 -15.58 -16.59
N LEU A 49 -17.96 -16.30 -17.62
CA LEU A 49 -18.04 -15.83 -19.01
C LEU A 49 -19.38 -16.22 -19.64
N LYS A 50 -19.68 -15.63 -20.80
CA LYS A 50 -20.87 -15.99 -21.59
C LYS A 50 -20.78 -17.44 -22.09
N ASP A 51 -21.94 -18.06 -22.28
CA ASP A 51 -22.05 -19.45 -22.73
C ASP A 51 -21.57 -19.65 -24.18
N ASP A 52 -21.44 -18.58 -24.95
CA ASP A 52 -20.87 -18.59 -26.30
C ASP A 52 -19.34 -18.34 -26.32
N ALA A 53 -18.70 -18.22 -25.14
CA ALA A 53 -17.27 -17.94 -25.06
C ALA A 53 -16.43 -19.14 -25.50
N SER A 54 -15.51 -18.90 -26.44
CA SER A 54 -14.52 -19.89 -26.87
C SER A 54 -13.51 -20.15 -25.74
N PRO A 55 -12.95 -21.37 -25.61
CA PRO A 55 -11.86 -21.65 -24.67
C PRO A 55 -10.66 -20.71 -24.81
N GLU A 56 -10.41 -20.17 -26.00
CA GLU A 56 -9.37 -19.15 -26.22
C GLU A 56 -9.69 -17.84 -25.51
N GLN A 57 -10.95 -17.39 -25.54
CA GLN A 57 -11.39 -16.19 -24.83
C GLN A 57 -11.32 -16.36 -23.31
N VAL A 58 -11.57 -17.57 -22.81
CA VAL A 58 -11.38 -17.89 -21.39
C VAL A 58 -9.90 -17.74 -21.00
N LYS A 59 -8.97 -18.19 -21.86
CA LYS A 59 -7.53 -18.01 -21.62
C LYS A 59 -7.14 -16.53 -21.66
N GLU A 60 -7.56 -15.78 -22.67
CA GLU A 60 -7.29 -14.34 -22.74
C GLU A 60 -7.82 -13.59 -21.51
N ALA A 61 -9.00 -13.95 -21.01
CA ALA A 61 -9.55 -13.36 -19.80
C ALA A 61 -8.70 -13.67 -18.57
N LYS A 62 -8.17 -14.90 -18.44
CA LYS A 62 -7.24 -15.27 -17.36
C LYS A 62 -5.92 -14.53 -17.46
N ASP A 63 -5.37 -14.41 -18.67
CA ASP A 63 -4.08 -13.73 -18.88
C ASP A 63 -4.20 -12.25 -18.51
N LYS A 64 -5.26 -11.57 -18.97
CA LYS A 64 -5.60 -10.21 -18.53
C LYS A 64 -5.73 -10.13 -17.01
N CYS A 65 -6.28 -11.17 -16.39
CA CYS A 65 -6.43 -11.16 -14.95
C CYS A 65 -5.08 -11.22 -14.21
N ILE A 66 -4.18 -12.06 -14.70
CA ILE A 66 -2.81 -12.21 -14.19
C ILE A 66 -2.00 -10.93 -14.40
N GLU A 67 -2.12 -10.30 -15.57
CA GLU A 67 -1.47 -9.02 -15.86
C GLU A 67 -1.90 -7.89 -14.92
N GLN A 68 -3.16 -7.90 -14.49
CA GLN A 68 -3.69 -6.95 -13.51
C GLN A 68 -3.25 -7.24 -12.06
N GLY A 69 -2.37 -8.23 -11.85
CA GLY A 69 -1.92 -8.65 -10.53
C GLY A 69 -2.89 -9.59 -9.81
N GLY A 70 -3.88 -10.12 -10.53
CA GLY A 70 -4.78 -11.15 -10.05
C GLY A 70 -4.12 -12.53 -10.06
N LYS A 71 -4.63 -13.44 -9.23
CA LYS A 71 -4.14 -14.82 -9.17
C LYS A 71 -5.30 -15.79 -9.34
N ILE A 72 -5.26 -16.58 -10.41
CA ILE A 72 -6.27 -17.61 -10.67
C ILE A 72 -6.18 -18.69 -9.58
N ILE A 73 -7.31 -18.99 -8.95
CA ILE A 73 -7.41 -19.96 -7.84
C ILE A 73 -8.02 -21.26 -8.35
N HIS A 74 -9.16 -21.15 -9.07
CA HIS A 74 -9.91 -22.28 -9.59
C HIS A 74 -10.40 -22.02 -11.00
N GLU A 75 -10.56 -23.09 -11.77
CA GLU A 75 -11.16 -23.08 -13.09
C GLU A 75 -12.37 -24.00 -13.09
N TYR A 76 -13.44 -23.56 -13.75
CA TYR A 76 -14.69 -24.27 -13.84
C TYR A 76 -15.02 -24.56 -15.31
N ASP A 77 -15.02 -25.84 -15.67
CA ASP A 77 -15.37 -26.26 -17.03
C ASP A 77 -16.89 -26.16 -17.28
N ILE A 78 -17.70 -26.42 -16.24
CA ILE A 78 -19.17 -26.46 -16.34
C ILE A 78 -19.75 -25.06 -16.57
N ILE A 79 -19.24 -24.08 -15.82
CA ILE A 79 -19.68 -22.68 -15.87
C ILE A 79 -18.58 -21.81 -16.46
N ARG A 80 -18.14 -22.11 -17.70
CA ARG A 80 -17.05 -21.46 -18.47
C ARG A 80 -16.48 -20.22 -17.77
N GLY A 81 -15.64 -20.44 -16.77
CA GLY A 81 -15.43 -19.43 -15.74
C GLY A 81 -14.33 -19.85 -14.79
N PHE A 82 -13.88 -18.90 -13.99
CA PHE A 82 -12.74 -19.09 -13.10
C PHE A 82 -12.86 -18.23 -11.86
N SER A 83 -12.25 -18.71 -10.79
CA SER A 83 -12.07 -17.96 -9.54
C SER A 83 -10.72 -17.26 -9.58
N VAL A 84 -10.71 -15.98 -9.20
CA VAL A 84 -9.52 -15.14 -9.19
C VAL A 84 -9.45 -14.33 -7.89
N SER A 85 -8.27 -14.31 -7.26
CA SER A 85 -7.99 -13.41 -6.15
C SER A 85 -7.38 -12.11 -6.65
N TYR A 86 -7.86 -10.99 -6.13
CA TYR A 86 -7.34 -9.66 -6.41
C TYR A 86 -7.10 -8.88 -5.14
N PRO A 87 -6.15 -7.94 -5.11
CA PRO A 87 -6.13 -6.91 -4.08
C PRO A 87 -7.38 -6.01 -4.21
N GLU A 88 -7.97 -5.61 -3.08
CA GLU A 88 -9.18 -4.75 -3.05
C GLU A 88 -9.06 -3.47 -3.90
N ASP A 89 -7.84 -2.97 -4.11
CA ASP A 89 -7.58 -1.76 -4.89
C ASP A 89 -7.65 -1.96 -6.42
N ALA A 90 -7.78 -3.20 -6.92
CA ALA A 90 -7.70 -3.54 -8.35
C ALA A 90 -9.02 -4.00 -9.01
N ILE A 91 -10.13 -4.05 -8.27
CA ILE A 91 -11.38 -4.71 -8.72
C ILE A 91 -12.09 -3.94 -9.85
N THR A 92 -11.86 -2.64 -9.97
CA THR A 92 -12.61 -1.73 -10.87
C THR A 92 -12.54 -2.10 -12.36
N THR A 93 -11.57 -2.91 -12.79
CA THR A 93 -11.34 -3.22 -14.21
C THR A 93 -12.03 -4.49 -14.73
N LEU A 94 -12.51 -5.40 -13.86
CA LEU A 94 -13.05 -6.70 -14.32
C LEU A 94 -14.46 -6.61 -14.90
N GLU A 95 -15.32 -5.78 -14.31
CA GLU A 95 -16.70 -5.58 -14.78
C GLU A 95 -16.78 -4.98 -16.19
N SER A 96 -15.70 -4.34 -16.65
CA SER A 96 -15.66 -3.67 -17.96
C SER A 96 -15.38 -4.62 -19.14
N ASN A 97 -15.10 -5.91 -18.92
CA ASN A 97 -14.82 -6.83 -20.02
C ASN A 97 -16.10 -7.28 -20.74
N PRO A 98 -16.24 -7.07 -22.07
CA PRO A 98 -17.47 -7.35 -22.83
C PRO A 98 -17.89 -8.84 -22.88
N HIS A 99 -16.96 -9.74 -22.54
CA HIS A 99 -17.17 -11.19 -22.54
C HIS A 99 -17.49 -11.75 -21.14
N VAL A 100 -17.35 -10.94 -20.09
CA VAL A 100 -17.72 -11.32 -18.72
C VAL A 100 -19.22 -11.15 -18.57
N LYS A 101 -19.88 -12.21 -18.09
CA LYS A 101 -21.32 -12.24 -17.84
C LYS A 101 -21.64 -11.70 -16.44
N ALA A 102 -20.84 -12.11 -15.46
CA ALA A 102 -20.97 -11.69 -14.08
C ALA A 102 -19.63 -11.82 -13.35
N VAL A 103 -19.40 -10.90 -12.41
CA VAL A 103 -18.33 -10.97 -11.42
C VAL A 103 -19.02 -10.96 -10.06
N GLU A 104 -18.86 -12.03 -9.29
CA GLU A 104 -19.45 -12.15 -7.96
C GLU A 104 -18.36 -12.35 -6.91
N PRO A 105 -18.43 -11.71 -5.74
CA PRO A 105 -17.52 -11.99 -4.64
C PRO A 105 -17.74 -13.41 -4.12
N ASP A 106 -16.67 -14.15 -3.94
CA ASP A 106 -16.71 -15.50 -3.39
C ASP A 106 -17.04 -15.44 -1.88
N GLY A 107 -18.02 -16.23 -1.46
CA GLY A 107 -18.60 -16.18 -0.12
C GLY A 107 -18.63 -17.56 0.55
N VAL A 108 -18.48 -17.58 1.87
CA VAL A 108 -18.56 -18.82 2.65
C VAL A 108 -20.02 -19.22 2.87
N ALA A 109 -20.39 -20.41 2.39
CA ALA A 109 -21.68 -21.01 2.69
C ALA A 109 -21.63 -21.78 4.02
N THR A 110 -22.61 -21.56 4.90
CA THR A 110 -22.79 -22.30 6.15
C THR A 110 -24.04 -23.18 6.09
N ILE A 111 -23.94 -24.39 6.64
CA ILE A 111 -25.07 -25.32 6.77
C ILE A 111 -26.00 -24.92 7.93
N GLN A 112 -27.28 -25.31 7.85
CA GLN A 112 -28.31 -25.08 8.89
C GLN A 112 -28.66 -26.36 9.66
#